data_AF-A0A9D6PWR1-F1
#
_entry.id   AF-A0A9D6PWR1-F1
#
_cell.length_a   1.000
_cell.length_b   1.000
_cell.length_c   1.000
_cell.angle_alpha   90.00
_cell.angle_beta   90.00
_cell.angle_gamma   90.00
#
_symmetry.space_group_name_H-M   'P 1'
#
loop_
_entity.id
_entity.type
_entity.pdbx_description
1 polymer ?
#
loop_
_entity_poly.entity_id
_entity_poly.type
_entity_poly.pdbx_seq_one_letter_code
_entity_poly.pdbx_strand_id
1 'polypeptide(L)'
;MKSAYFKPETEILFPHWAVPNLVDLRREKWHGLAEHIANLPETHEDSLAFSLMMIRLCGCLNCNPGGYKASLGCAACSRRTVGMVKRSDSALVESWRRSREEIKRYLNGERKESAA
;
A
#
# COMPACT_ATOMS: atom_id res chain seq x y z
N MET A 1 16.69 -17.00 14.36
CA MET A 1 17.67 -15.92 14.16
C MET A 1 16.93 -14.75 13.51
N LYS A 2 16.46 -13.77 14.30
CA LYS A 2 15.75 -12.60 13.76
C LYS A 2 16.80 -11.56 13.38
N SER A 3 17.04 -11.40 12.09
CA SER A 3 17.89 -10.31 11.60
C SER A 3 17.19 -8.99 11.88
N ALA A 4 17.54 -8.38 13.00
CA ALA A 4 17.42 -6.95 13.16
C ALA A 4 18.38 -6.29 12.17
N TYR A 5 17.99 -5.13 11.63
CA TYR A 5 18.82 -4.25 10.79
C TYR A 5 18.87 -4.57 9.28
N PHE A 6 17.73 -4.40 8.62
CA PHE A 6 17.71 -3.63 7.37
C PHE A 6 16.53 -2.66 7.48
N LYS A 7 16.80 -1.40 7.82
CA LYS A 7 15.81 -0.32 7.75
C LYS A 7 16.21 0.45 6.49
N PRO A 8 15.57 0.19 5.34
CA PRO A 8 15.92 0.90 4.12
C PRO A 8 15.74 2.39 4.40
N GLU A 9 16.77 3.14 4.09
CA GLU A 9 16.84 4.57 4.22
C GLU A 9 15.66 5.18 3.47
N THR A 10 14.66 5.67 4.20
CA THR A 10 13.49 6.39 3.65
C THR A 10 12.86 5.75 2.41
N GLU A 11 12.03 4.72 2.62
CA GLU A 11 11.13 4.24 1.57
C GLU A 11 10.24 5.41 1.09
N ILE A 12 10.44 5.85 -0.16
CA ILE A 12 9.67 6.96 -0.76
C ILE A 12 8.23 6.51 -1.05
N LEU A 13 8.05 5.23 -1.39
CA LEU A 13 6.76 4.62 -1.70
C LEU A 13 6.24 3.80 -0.52
N PHE A 14 4.95 3.46 -0.58
CA PHE A 14 4.32 2.63 0.45
C PHE A 14 5.03 1.26 0.53
N PRO A 15 5.54 0.85 1.69
CA PRO A 15 6.25 -0.40 1.82
C PRO A 15 5.35 -1.55 2.29
N HIS A 16 5.56 -2.74 1.75
CA HIS A 16 4.77 -3.94 2.09
C HIS A 16 4.85 -4.31 3.58
N TRP A 17 6.01 -4.12 4.22
CA TRP A 17 6.17 -4.40 5.65
C TRP A 17 5.26 -3.58 6.57
N ALA A 18 4.66 -2.49 6.07
CA ALA A 18 3.72 -1.66 6.85
C ALA A 18 2.30 -2.26 6.90
N VAL A 19 1.95 -3.20 6.01
CA VAL A 19 0.59 -3.77 5.89
C VAL A 19 0.05 -4.35 7.21
N PRO A 20 0.82 -5.10 8.03
CA PRO A 20 0.32 -5.63 9.30
C PRO A 20 -0.23 -4.54 10.26
N ASN A 21 0.31 -3.32 10.21
CA ASN A 21 -0.15 -2.20 11.05
C ASN A 21 -1.51 -1.64 10.60
N LEU A 22 -2.03 -2.10 9.47
CA LEU A 22 -3.28 -1.63 8.88
C LEU A 22 -4.46 -2.57 9.13
N VAL A 23 -4.21 -3.82 9.55
CA VAL A 23 -5.21 -4.90 9.66
C VAL A 23 -6.39 -4.50 10.55
N ASP A 24 -6.10 -3.94 11.73
CA ASP A 24 -7.13 -3.63 12.73
C ASP A 24 -7.68 -2.19 12.64
N LEU A 25 -7.38 -1.46 11.57
CA LEU A 25 -7.84 -0.06 11.42
C LEU A 25 -9.31 0.05 11.07
N ARG A 26 -9.82 -0.97 10.38
CA ARG A 26 -11.21 -1.07 9.93
C ARG A 26 -11.63 -2.52 10.05
N ARG A 27 -12.93 -2.75 10.13
CA ARG A 27 -13.50 -4.08 10.31
C ARG A 27 -13.81 -4.70 8.95
N GLU A 28 -14.72 -5.68 8.94
CA GLU A 28 -15.32 -6.27 7.76
C GLU A 28 -14.31 -6.59 6.63
N LYS A 29 -14.56 -6.06 5.43
CA LYS A 29 -13.82 -6.41 4.21
C LYS A 29 -12.40 -5.86 4.20
N TRP A 30 -12.14 -4.75 4.90
CA TRP A 30 -10.79 -4.21 5.00
C TRP A 30 -9.88 -5.15 5.79
N HIS A 31 -10.35 -5.61 6.95
CA HIS A 31 -9.60 -6.52 7.81
C HIS A 31 -9.17 -7.77 7.03
N GLY A 32 -10.13 -8.45 6.39
CA GLY A 32 -9.84 -9.66 5.61
C GLY A 32 -8.90 -9.41 4.43
N LEU A 33 -8.98 -8.26 3.76
CA LEU A 33 -8.02 -7.90 2.71
C LEU A 33 -6.62 -7.68 3.30
N ALA A 34 -6.50 -6.82 4.30
CA ALA A 34 -5.20 -6.46 4.88
C ALA A 34 -4.50 -7.68 5.51
N GLU A 35 -5.25 -8.56 6.17
CA GLU A 35 -4.75 -9.82 6.74
C GLU A 35 -4.25 -10.78 5.65
N HIS A 36 -5.01 -10.96 4.57
CA HIS A 36 -4.58 -11.76 3.42
C HIS A 36 -3.26 -11.22 2.84
N ILE A 37 -3.18 -9.91 2.57
CA ILE A 37 -1.98 -9.29 2.02
C ILE A 37 -0.78 -9.40 2.97
N ALA A 38 -0.98 -9.22 4.28
CA ALA A 38 0.09 -9.33 5.27
C ALA A 38 0.76 -10.72 5.28
N ASN A 39 0.04 -11.77 4.88
CA ASN A 39 0.53 -13.14 4.82
C ASN A 39 1.16 -13.51 3.47
N LEU A 40 1.14 -12.60 2.49
CA LEU A 40 1.70 -12.83 1.16
C LEU A 40 3.12 -12.26 1.02
N PRO A 41 3.97 -12.86 0.15
CA PRO A 41 5.22 -12.24 -0.26
C PRO A 41 5.01 -10.86 -0.88
N GLU A 42 5.98 -9.95 -0.75
CA GLU A 42 5.90 -8.62 -1.35
C GLU A 42 5.85 -8.64 -2.89
N THR A 43 6.41 -9.70 -3.50
CA THR A 43 6.44 -9.91 -4.95
C THR A 43 5.13 -10.51 -5.50
N HIS A 44 4.21 -10.92 -4.62
CA HIS A 44 2.94 -11.48 -5.05
C HIS A 44 2.08 -10.38 -5.70
N GLU A 45 1.35 -10.74 -6.77
CA GLU A 45 0.51 -9.83 -7.54
C GLU A 45 -0.46 -9.02 -6.65
N ASP A 46 -1.12 -9.68 -5.70
CA ASP A 46 -2.05 -9.02 -4.77
C ASP A 46 -1.33 -8.02 -3.84
N SER A 47 -0.10 -8.30 -3.42
CA SER A 47 0.73 -7.42 -2.58
C SER A 47 1.21 -6.19 -3.35
N LEU A 48 1.63 -6.39 -4.60
CA LEU A 48 1.98 -5.31 -5.53
C LEU A 48 0.76 -4.40 -5.78
N ALA A 49 -0.41 -5.01 -6.01
CA ALA A 49 -1.67 -4.29 -6.22
C ALA A 49 -2.08 -3.48 -4.98
N PHE A 50 -1.92 -4.05 -3.78
CA PHE A 50 -2.18 -3.35 -2.53
C PHE A 50 -1.22 -2.18 -2.33
N SER A 51 0.07 -2.39 -2.62
CA SER A 51 1.09 -1.33 -2.56
C SER A 51 0.77 -0.19 -3.53
N LEU A 52 0.39 -0.51 -4.78
CA LEU A 52 -0.05 0.48 -5.77
C LEU A 52 -1.28 1.28 -5.30
N MET A 53 -2.27 0.60 -4.74
CA MET A 53 -3.45 1.26 -4.17
C MET A 53 -3.03 2.23 -3.04
N MET A 54 -2.15 1.79 -2.14
CA MET A 54 -1.70 2.58 -1.00
C MET A 54 -0.82 3.77 -1.41
N ILE A 55 0.03 3.61 -2.43
CA ILE A 55 0.81 4.70 -3.04
C ILE A 55 -0.11 5.83 -3.49
N ARG A 56 -1.22 5.49 -4.17
CA ARG A 56 -2.22 6.47 -4.62
C ARG A 56 -3.00 7.06 -3.46
N LEU A 57 -3.41 6.23 -2.51
CA LEU A 57 -4.22 6.65 -1.37
C LEU A 57 -3.46 7.59 -0.43
N CYS A 58 -2.18 7.32 -0.19
CA CYS A 58 -1.32 8.14 0.67
C CYS A 58 -0.65 9.30 -0.08
N GLY A 59 -0.78 9.36 -1.41
CA GLY A 59 -0.10 10.37 -2.23
C GLY A 59 1.43 10.24 -2.19
N CYS A 60 1.97 9.02 -2.13
CA CYS A 60 3.40 8.79 -1.94
C CYS A 60 4.28 9.41 -3.02
N LEU A 61 3.78 9.59 -4.25
CA LEU A 61 4.52 10.24 -5.35
C LEU A 61 4.81 11.73 -5.09
N ASN A 62 4.09 12.36 -4.16
CA ASN A 62 4.32 13.73 -3.71
C ASN A 62 5.06 13.78 -2.36
N CYS A 63 5.47 12.62 -1.83
CA CYS A 63 6.17 12.53 -0.55
C CYS A 63 7.63 12.94 -0.72
N ASN A 64 8.11 13.81 0.15
CA ASN A 64 9.51 14.22 0.24
C ASN A 64 10.03 13.96 1.66
N PRO A 65 11.35 14.09 1.93
CA PRO A 65 11.90 13.85 3.28
C PRO A 65 11.25 14.69 4.39
N GLY A 66 10.78 15.90 4.08
CA GLY A 66 10.00 16.74 5.00
C GLY A 66 8.63 16.13 5.31
N GLY A 67 7.90 15.66 4.28
CA GLY A 67 6.61 14.98 4.42
C GLY A 67 6.72 13.63 5.16
N TYR A 68 7.79 12.87 4.90
CA TYR A 68 8.11 11.63 5.62
C TYR A 68 8.30 11.90 7.12
N LYS A 69 9.12 12.90 7.47
CA LYS A 69 9.36 13.31 8.86
C LYS A 69 8.10 13.83 9.53
N ALA A 70 7.32 14.69 8.85
CA ALA A 70 6.06 15.22 9.36
C ALA A 70 5.01 14.12 9.60
N SER A 71 5.08 13.02 8.83
CA SER A 71 4.18 11.88 8.98
C SER A 71 4.70 10.80 9.93
N LEU A 72 5.87 11.00 10.55
CA LEU A 72 6.53 10.04 11.44
C LEU A 72 6.79 8.67 10.76
N GLY A 73 7.03 8.69 9.45
CA GLY A 73 7.32 7.50 8.62
C GLY A 73 6.09 6.85 7.96
N CYS A 74 6.35 5.91 7.04
CA CYS A 74 5.33 5.31 6.17
C CYS A 74 4.25 4.55 6.93
N ALA A 75 4.58 3.87 8.03
CA ALA A 75 3.61 3.14 8.85
C ALA A 75 2.60 4.08 9.53
N ALA A 76 3.08 5.18 10.12
CA ALA A 76 2.21 6.18 10.74
C ALA A 76 1.41 6.96 9.68
N CYS A 77 2.03 7.31 8.55
CA CYS A 77 1.36 7.94 7.42
C CYS A 77 0.19 7.10 6.90
N SER A 78 0.46 5.84 6.53
CA SER A 78 -0.55 4.94 5.97
C SER A 78 -1.66 4.63 6.96
N ARG A 79 -1.34 4.40 8.24
CA ARG A 79 -2.33 4.22 9.30
C ARG A 79 -3.28 5.41 9.40
N ARG A 80 -2.74 6.63 9.46
CA ARG A 80 -3.53 7.87 9.52
C ARG A 80 -4.41 8.01 8.28
N THR A 81 -3.85 7.80 7.09
CA THR A 81 -4.60 7.90 5.83
C THR A 81 -5.78 6.92 5.82
N VAL A 82 -5.55 5.64 6.10
CA VAL A 82 -6.62 4.61 6.12
C VAL A 82 -7.68 4.96 7.18
N GLY A 83 -7.28 5.42 8.36
CA GLY A 83 -8.19 5.83 9.43
C GLY A 83 -9.05 7.05 9.07
N MET A 84 -8.55 7.98 8.26
CA MET A 84 -9.25 9.21 7.87
C MET A 84 -10.09 9.09 6.60
N VAL A 85 -9.90 8.03 5.81
CA VAL A 85 -10.65 7.84 4.56
C VAL A 85 -12.16 7.71 4.85
N LYS A 86 -12.99 8.52 4.19
CA LYS A 86 -14.45 8.43 4.36
C LYS A 86 -15.12 7.35 3.49
N ARG A 87 -14.36 6.74 2.57
CA ARG A 87 -14.85 5.68 1.68
C ARG A 87 -15.12 4.41 2.47
N SER A 88 -16.14 3.66 2.04
CA SER A 88 -16.48 2.37 2.62
C SER A 88 -15.40 1.32 2.35
N ASP A 89 -15.38 0.27 3.16
CA ASP A 89 -14.42 -0.83 3.00
C ASP A 89 -14.62 -1.54 1.66
N SER A 90 -15.86 -1.63 1.17
CA SER A 90 -16.15 -2.13 -0.18
C SER A 90 -15.51 -1.27 -1.28
N ALA A 91 -15.53 0.06 -1.14
CA ALA A 91 -14.89 0.96 -2.10
C ALA A 91 -13.35 0.93 -2.04
N LEU A 92 -12.79 0.61 -0.86
CA LEU A 92 -11.35 0.34 -0.72
C LEU A 92 -10.97 -0.97 -1.41
N VAL A 93 -11.72 -2.05 -1.18
CA VAL A 93 -11.52 -3.32 -1.89
C VAL A 93 -11.64 -3.14 -3.40
N GLU A 94 -12.59 -2.32 -3.87
CA GLU A 94 -12.72 -2.04 -5.30
C GLU A 94 -11.57 -1.19 -5.85
N SER A 95 -10.98 -0.31 -5.04
CA SER A 95 -9.75 0.40 -5.41
C SER A 95 -8.57 -0.56 -5.53
N TRP A 96 -8.47 -1.55 -4.63
CA TRP A 96 -7.47 -2.61 -4.72
C TRP A 96 -7.66 -3.49 -5.96
N ARG A 97 -8.90 -3.90 -6.28
CA ARG A 97 -9.18 -4.71 -7.49
C ARG A 97 -8.77 -4.00 -8.77
N ARG A 98 -9.06 -2.70 -8.90
CA ARG A 98 -8.61 -1.90 -10.05
C ARG A 98 -7.08 -1.85 -10.14
N SER A 99 -6.40 -1.61 -9.01
CA SER A 99 -4.93 -1.70 -8.97
C SER A 99 -4.42 -3.09 -9.34
N ARG A 100 -5.12 -4.16 -8.97
CA ARG A 100 -4.77 -5.53 -9.32
C ARG A 100 -4.88 -5.79 -10.82
N GLU A 101 -5.94 -5.32 -11.46
CA GLU A 101 -6.06 -5.40 -12.92
C GLU A 101 -4.93 -4.67 -13.63
N GLU A 102 -4.53 -3.49 -13.14
CA GLU A 102 -3.39 -2.76 -13.70
C GLU A 102 -2.07 -3.52 -13.57
N ILE A 103 -1.81 -4.09 -12.40
CA ILE A 103 -0.63 -4.94 -12.17
C ILE A 103 -0.67 -6.16 -13.10
N LYS A 104 -1.81 -6.84 -13.24
CA LYS A 104 -1.97 -7.98 -14.16
C LYS A 104 -1.63 -7.59 -15.60
N ARG A 105 -2.18 -6.49 -16.10
CA ARG A 105 -1.89 -6.00 -17.45
C ARG A 105 -0.40 -5.72 -17.64
N TYR A 106 0.22 -5.06 -16.65
CA TYR A 106 1.66 -4.80 -16.67
C TYR A 106 2.48 -6.10 -16.69
N LEU A 107 2.16 -7.07 -15.84
CA LEU A 107 2.85 -8.37 -15.77
C LEU A 107 2.65 -9.20 -17.05
N ASN A 108 1.51 -9.04 -17.73
CA ASN A 108 1.23 -9.64 -19.03
C ASN A 108 1.93 -8.93 -20.21
N GLY A 109 2.69 -7.86 -19.94
CA GLY A 109 3.44 -7.13 -20.96
C GLY A 109 2.64 -6.04 -21.70
N GLU A 110 1.42 -5.73 -21.24
CA GLU A 110 0.62 -4.63 -21.79
C GLU A 110 1.18 -3.30 -21.27
N ARG A 111 2.13 -2.69 -22.01
CA ARG A 111 2.61 -1.34 -21.68
C ARG A 111 1.49 -0.33 -21.93
N LYS A 112 1.11 0.43 -20.89
CA LYS A 112 0.57 1.77 -21.11
C LYS A 112 1.74 2.70 -21.33
N GLU A 113 1.88 3.23 -22.54
CA GLU A 113 2.65 4.46 -22.75
C GLU A 113 2.02 5.55 -21.87
N SER A 114 2.79 6.05 -20.92
CA SER A 114 2.42 7.23 -20.16
C SER A 114 2.34 8.41 -21.13
N ALA A 115 1.16 9.02 -21.26
CA ALA A 115 1.05 10.33 -21.91
C ALA A 115 2.01 11.29 -21.21
N ALA A 116 2.90 11.89 -22.02
CA ALA A 116 3.82 12.95 -21.64
C ALA A 116 3.07 14.23 -21.22
#